data_AF-K1S3T9-F1
#
_entry.id   AF-K1S3T9-F1
#
_cell.length_a   1.000
_cell.length_b   1.000
_cell.length_c   1.000
_cell.angle_alpha   90.00
_cell.angle_beta   90.00
_cell.angle_gamma   90.00
#
_symmetry.space_group_name_H-M   'P 1'
#
loop_
_entity.id
_entity.type
_entity.pdbx_description
1 polymer ?
#
loop_
_entity_poly.entity_id
_entity_poly.type
_entity_poly.pdbx_seq_one_letter_code
_entity_poly.pdbx_strand_id
1 'polypeptide(L)'
;WLTERGNCFGYNNLVVDFRNIPDMKEIVPNVIMDCTHSVQRPSAGDGKTVGDRKFVPAMAKAAKAFGATGYFFEVHPDPDQGKSDAANMLELNKLESLIEELL
;
A
#
# COMPACT_ATOMS: atom_id res chain seq x y z
N TRP A 1 -4.79 -4.51 15.50
CA TRP A 1 -3.90 -4.84 14.36
C TRP A 1 -2.91 -3.70 14.23
N LEU A 2 -1.74 -3.93 13.66
CA LEU A 2 -0.82 -2.87 13.26
C LEU A 2 -0.71 -2.87 11.74
N THR A 3 -0.66 -1.69 11.12
CA THR A 3 -0.66 -1.55 9.66
C THR A 3 0.56 -0.75 9.21
N GLU A 4 1.42 -1.37 8.41
CA GLU A 4 2.50 -0.68 7.71
C GLU A 4 1.92 0.08 6.51
N ARG A 5 2.27 1.36 6.36
CA ARG A 5 1.76 2.23 5.29
C ARG A 5 2.80 3.22 4.73
N GLY A 6 4.07 2.95 4.95
CA GLY A 6 5.20 3.80 4.61
C GLY A 6 5.66 4.70 5.77
N ASN A 7 6.97 4.97 5.77
CA ASN A 7 7.68 5.88 6.65
C ASN A 7 8.09 7.12 5.85
N CYS A 8 8.08 8.30 6.46
CA CYS A 8 8.55 9.52 5.81
C CYS A 8 10.00 9.38 5.35
N PHE A 9 10.26 9.62 4.07
CA PHE A 9 11.60 9.52 3.49
C PHE A 9 11.97 10.80 2.73
N GLY A 10 12.41 11.80 3.49
CA GLY A 10 12.57 13.16 2.99
C GLY A 10 11.23 13.84 2.73
N TYR A 11 11.23 14.85 1.86
CA TYR A 11 10.03 15.60 1.53
C TYR A 11 9.17 14.87 0.50
N ASN A 12 7.86 14.88 0.75
CA ASN A 12 6.84 14.44 -0.20
C ASN A 12 6.99 12.99 -0.69
N ASN A 13 7.62 12.13 0.10
CA ASN A 13 7.87 10.75 -0.27
C ASN A 13 7.79 9.80 0.92
N LEU A 14 7.40 8.56 0.65
CA LEU A 14 7.36 7.48 1.62
C LEU A 14 8.30 6.36 1.18
N VAL A 15 8.82 5.63 2.18
CA VAL A 15 9.54 4.37 1.98
C VAL A 15 8.95 3.30 2.90
N VAL A 16 8.79 2.09 2.37
CA VAL A 16 8.41 0.94 3.19
C VAL A 16 9.69 0.21 3.59
N ASP A 17 9.92 0.13 4.89
CA ASP A 17 10.93 -0.78 5.45
C ASP A 17 10.24 -2.08 5.83
N PHE A 18 10.40 -3.12 5.01
CA PHE A 18 9.72 -4.39 5.24
C PHE A 18 10.19 -5.14 6.50
N ARG A 19 11.30 -4.70 7.12
CA ARG A 19 11.71 -5.20 8.45
C ARG A 19 10.70 -4.83 9.54
N ASN A 20 9.90 -3.78 9.34
CA ASN A 20 8.84 -3.40 10.26
C ASN A 20 7.79 -4.50 10.42
N ILE A 21 7.58 -5.37 9.41
CA ILE A 21 6.60 -6.46 9.50
C ILE A 21 6.96 -7.46 10.60
N PRO A 22 8.15 -8.12 10.59
CA PRO A 22 8.55 -9.01 11.67
C PRO A 22 8.63 -8.29 13.02
N ASP A 23 9.14 -7.06 13.07
CA ASP A 23 9.21 -6.29 14.33
C ASP A 23 7.82 -6.05 14.94
N MET A 24 6.83 -5.65 14.13
CA MET A 24 5.45 -5.47 14.59
C MET A 24 4.79 -6.78 15.03
N LYS A 25 5.20 -7.93 14.48
CA LYS A 25 4.67 -9.25 14.87
C LYS A 25 5.08 -9.66 16.28
N GLU A 26 6.16 -9.09 16.82
CA GLU A 26 6.52 -9.26 18.23
C GLU A 26 5.53 -8.55 19.17
N ILE A 27 4.80 -7.54 18.65
CA ILE A 27 3.85 -6.72 19.41
C ILE A 27 2.42 -7.22 19.26
N VAL A 28 2.00 -7.58 18.04
CA VAL A 28 0.64 -8.06 17.75
C VAL A 28 0.64 -9.25 16.79
N PRO A 29 -0.33 -10.18 16.90
CA PRO A 29 -0.41 -11.32 15.99
C PRO A 29 -0.88 -10.93 14.58
N ASN A 30 -1.53 -9.78 14.42
CA ASN A 30 -2.16 -9.34 13.17
C ASN A 30 -1.48 -8.07 12.65
N VAL A 31 -0.61 -8.24 11.65
CA VAL A 31 0.14 -7.18 10.96
C VAL A 31 -0.31 -7.09 9.50
N ILE A 32 -0.80 -5.92 9.13
CA ILE A 32 -1.42 -5.65 7.83
C ILE A 32 -0.48 -4.78 6.99
N MET A 33 -0.39 -5.05 5.69
CA MET A 33 0.27 -4.15 4.75
C MET A 33 -0.76 -3.30 4.00
N ASP A 34 -0.70 -1.99 4.16
CA ASP A 34 -1.43 -1.05 3.31
C ASP A 34 -0.68 -0.82 2.01
N CYS A 35 -1.13 -1.51 0.97
CA CYS A 35 -0.44 -1.54 -0.32
C CYS A 35 -0.72 -0.30 -1.17
N THR A 36 -1.82 0.41 -0.93
CA THR A 36 -2.22 1.60 -1.69
C THR A 36 -1.61 2.87 -1.12
N HIS A 37 -1.63 3.03 0.20
CA HIS A 37 -1.10 4.24 0.81
C HIS A 37 0.43 4.25 0.91
N SER A 38 1.06 3.08 0.94
CA SER A 38 2.53 2.97 0.96
C SER A 38 3.22 3.50 -0.29
N VAL A 39 2.48 3.66 -1.40
CA VAL A 39 2.97 4.21 -2.67
C VAL A 39 2.61 5.68 -2.87
N GLN A 40 2.07 6.33 -1.84
CA GLN A 40 1.77 7.76 -1.86
C GLN A 40 3.04 8.62 -1.93
N ARG A 41 2.88 9.77 -2.56
CA ARG A 41 3.79 10.92 -2.51
C ARG A 41 3.04 12.10 -1.89
N PRO A 42 3.11 12.25 -0.56
CA PRO A 42 2.32 13.23 0.18
C PRO A 42 2.57 14.66 -0.33
N SER A 43 1.52 15.41 -0.64
CA SER A 43 1.60 16.82 -1.07
C SER A 43 2.49 17.13 -2.30
N ALA A 44 2.84 16.12 -3.11
CA ALA A 44 3.71 16.31 -4.28
C ALA A 44 3.00 16.90 -5.52
N GLY A 45 1.67 16.95 -5.55
CA GLY A 45 0.89 17.45 -6.70
C GLY A 45 0.19 18.77 -6.40
N ASP A 46 0.95 19.87 -6.35
CA ASP A 46 0.41 21.23 -6.16
C ASP A 46 -0.59 21.34 -4.99
N GLY A 47 -0.19 20.83 -3.81
CA GLY A 47 -1.03 20.78 -2.61
C GLY A 47 -1.92 19.54 -2.49
N LYS A 48 -1.92 18.63 -3.48
CA LYS A 48 -2.60 17.32 -3.41
C LYS A 48 -1.60 16.18 -3.26
N THR A 49 -2.03 15.12 -2.59
CA THR A 49 -1.29 13.85 -2.57
C THR A 49 -1.44 13.15 -3.91
N VAL A 50 -0.32 12.69 -4.46
CA VAL A 50 -0.27 11.80 -5.63
C VAL A 50 0.32 10.47 -5.20
N GLY A 51 0.60 9.57 -6.15
CA GLY A 51 1.33 8.35 -5.90
C GLY A 51 1.45 7.52 -7.17
N ASP A 52 1.79 6.25 -7.00
CA ASP A 52 2.15 5.40 -8.13
C ASP A 52 1.56 3.99 -7.97
N ARG A 53 0.25 3.87 -8.29
CA ARG A 53 -0.52 2.62 -8.16
C ARG A 53 0.12 1.40 -8.82
N LYS A 54 1.02 1.58 -9.80
CA LYS A 54 1.70 0.47 -10.48
C LYS A 54 2.56 -0.36 -9.51
N PHE A 55 2.96 0.21 -8.37
CA PHE A 55 3.74 -0.48 -7.35
C PHE A 55 2.88 -1.23 -6.31
N VAL A 56 1.55 -1.05 -6.31
CA VAL A 56 0.64 -1.74 -5.37
C VAL A 56 0.82 -3.26 -5.38
N PRO A 57 0.88 -3.95 -6.54
CA PRO A 57 1.12 -5.40 -6.58
C PRO A 57 2.50 -5.79 -6.02
N ALA A 58 3.53 -4.97 -6.26
CA ALA A 58 4.88 -5.24 -5.76
C ALA A 58 4.94 -5.11 -4.23
N MET A 59 4.27 -4.11 -3.66
CA MET A 59 4.16 -3.94 -2.20
C MET A 59 3.48 -5.15 -1.55
N ALA A 60 2.40 -5.66 -2.14
CA ALA A 60 1.70 -6.83 -1.64
C ALA A 60 2.58 -8.09 -1.69
N LYS A 61 3.27 -8.34 -2.81
CA LYS A 61 4.17 -9.50 -2.95
C LYS A 61 5.36 -9.44 -1.99
N ALA A 62 5.93 -8.26 -1.78
CA ALA A 62 6.99 -8.06 -0.80
C ALA A 62 6.47 -8.31 0.63
N ALA A 63 5.30 -7.78 0.99
CA ALA A 63 4.70 -8.03 2.29
C ALA A 63 4.39 -9.53 2.53
N LYS A 64 3.96 -10.27 1.50
CA LYS A 64 3.83 -11.74 1.55
C LYS A 64 5.14 -12.40 1.95
N ALA A 65 6.22 -12.04 1.26
CA ALA A 65 7.55 -12.61 1.50
C ALA A 65 8.09 -12.31 2.91
N PHE A 66 7.77 -11.14 3.47
CA PHE A 66 8.14 -10.76 4.85
C PHE A 66 7.15 -11.25 5.92
N GLY A 67 6.07 -11.94 5.51
CA GLY A 67 5.16 -12.63 6.42
C GLY A 67 4.11 -11.74 7.07
N ALA A 68 3.64 -10.70 6.36
CA ALA A 68 2.43 -9.98 6.74
C ALA A 68 1.24 -10.94 6.84
N THR A 69 0.34 -10.69 7.77
CA THR A 69 -0.82 -11.57 8.03
C THR A 69 -2.09 -11.10 7.34
N GLY A 70 -2.03 -9.97 6.64
CA GLY A 70 -3.14 -9.44 5.85
C GLY A 70 -2.74 -8.23 5.02
N TYR A 71 -3.66 -7.78 4.19
CA TYR A 71 -3.46 -6.68 3.25
C TYR A 71 -4.62 -5.70 3.32
N PHE A 72 -4.33 -4.44 3.03
CA PHE A 72 -5.30 -3.39 2.82
C PHE A 72 -5.11 -2.82 1.41
N PHE A 73 -6.22 -2.64 0.70
CA PHE A 73 -6.28 -2.08 -0.65
C PHE A 73 -7.49 -1.14 -0.76
N GLU A 74 -7.27 0.06 -1.29
CA GLU A 74 -8.34 0.85 -1.89
C GLU A 74 -8.47 0.53 -3.38
N VAL A 75 -9.71 0.32 -3.83
CA VAL A 75 -10.01 -0.02 -5.22
C VAL A 75 -11.12 0.86 -5.76
N HIS A 76 -11.08 1.12 -7.06
CA HIS A 76 -12.14 1.86 -7.75
C HIS A 76 -12.34 1.30 -9.17
N PRO A 77 -13.58 1.28 -9.71
CA PRO A 77 -13.82 0.89 -11.11
C PRO A 77 -13.08 1.78 -12.11
N ASP A 78 -12.93 3.06 -11.78
CA ASP A 78 -12.20 4.06 -12.57
C ASP A 78 -11.38 4.96 -11.63
N PRO A 79 -10.17 4.53 -11.19
CA PRO A 79 -9.40 5.25 -10.18
C PRO A 79 -9.14 6.73 -10.49
N ASP A 80 -9.04 7.10 -11.77
CA ASP A 80 -8.77 8.49 -12.18
C ASP A 80 -9.96 9.44 -11.93
N GLN A 81 -11.17 8.89 -11.74
CA GLN A 81 -12.36 9.63 -11.30
C GLN A 81 -12.54 9.60 -9.77
N GLY A 82 -11.58 9.04 -9.04
CA GLY A 82 -11.57 9.02 -7.58
C GLY A 82 -11.58 10.44 -6.98
N LYS A 83 -12.45 10.66 -5.99
CA LYS A 83 -12.52 11.96 -5.27
C LYS A 83 -11.39 12.14 -4.25
N SER A 84 -10.77 11.04 -3.84
CA SER A 84 -9.56 10.98 -3.02
C SER A 84 -8.69 9.86 -3.56
N ASP A 85 -7.38 9.96 -3.34
CA ASP A 85 -6.43 8.86 -3.56
C ASP A 85 -6.43 8.23 -4.96
N ALA A 86 -6.94 8.97 -5.95
CA ALA A 86 -7.04 8.53 -7.33
C ALA A 86 -5.74 7.89 -7.82
N ALA A 87 -4.60 8.53 -7.60
CA ALA A 87 -3.28 8.07 -8.03
C ALA A 87 -2.78 6.76 -7.35
N ASN A 88 -3.41 6.34 -6.26
CA ASN A 88 -2.99 5.21 -5.42
C ASN A 88 -3.89 3.99 -5.57
N MET A 89 -5.19 4.21 -5.80
CA MET A 89 -6.18 3.15 -5.88
C MET A 89 -5.87 2.16 -7.01
N LEU A 90 -6.02 0.88 -6.72
CA LEU A 90 -5.93 -0.19 -7.71
C LEU A 90 -7.21 -0.24 -8.56
N GLU A 91 -7.09 -0.54 -9.84
CA GLU A 91 -8.25 -0.79 -10.69
C GLU A 91 -9.01 -2.03 -10.18
N LEU A 92 -10.32 -1.90 -9.98
CA LEU A 92 -11.16 -2.96 -9.38
C LEU A 92 -11.02 -4.30 -10.11
N ASN A 93 -10.93 -4.27 -11.44
CA ASN A 93 -10.80 -5.47 -12.28
C ASN A 93 -9.45 -6.20 -12.14
N LYS A 94 -8.44 -5.59 -11.49
CA LYS A 94 -7.15 -6.22 -11.21
C LYS A 94 -7.07 -6.86 -9.82
N LEU A 95 -8.03 -6.57 -8.94
CA LEU A 95 -7.97 -7.02 -7.55
C LEU A 95 -8.00 -8.54 -7.43
N GLU A 96 -8.90 -9.22 -8.16
CA GLU A 96 -9.06 -10.68 -8.09
C GLU A 96 -7.76 -11.40 -8.47
N SER A 97 -7.20 -11.07 -9.64
CA SER A 97 -5.92 -11.65 -10.09
C SER A 97 -4.77 -11.40 -9.11
N LEU A 98 -4.72 -10.22 -8.47
CA LEU A 98 -3.71 -9.96 -7.45
C LEU A 98 -3.91 -10.83 -6.22
N ILE A 99 -5.15 -11.01 -5.75
CA ILE A 99 -5.45 -11.88 -4.60
C ILE A 99 -5.05 -13.32 -4.90
N GLU A 100 -5.34 -13.84 -6.10
CA GLU A 100 -4.95 -15.19 -6.51
C GLU A 100 -3.42 -15.42 -6.43
N GLU A 101 -2.62 -14.42 -6.80
CA GLU A 101 -1.15 -14.48 -6.66
C GLU A 101 -0.68 -14.44 -5.19
N LEU A 102 -1.49 -13.89 -4.29
CA LEU A 102 -1.16 -13.71 -2.87
C LEU A 102 -1.59 -14.90 -2.00
N LEU A 103 -2.54 -15.71 -2.45
CA LEU A 103 -2.86 -17.01 -1.84
C LEU A 103 -1.72 -18.03 -2.00
#